data_AF-A0A0B7IF55-F1
#
_entry.id   AF-A0A0B7IF55-F1
#
_cell.length_a   1.000
_cell.length_b   1.000
_cell.length_c   1.000
_cell.angle_alpha   90.00
_cell.angle_beta   90.00
_cell.angle_gamma   90.00
#
_symmetry.space_group_name_H-M   'P 1'
#
loop_
_entity.id
_entity.type
_entity.pdbx_description
1 polymer ?
#
loop_
_entity_poly.entity_id
_entity_poly.type
_entity_poly.pdbx_seq_one_letter_code
_entity_poly.pdbx_strand_id
1 'polypeptide(L)' 'MIVTDFINVQLSREEIGNMIGSATESLIRMLSDFNKNNWIITKGKRIRITNPKQLQKIAEGI' A
#
# COMPACT_ATOMS: atom_id res chain seq x y z
N MET A 1 -1.95 -23.38 8.01
CA MET A 1 -3.07 -22.42 7.97
C MET A 1 -2.53 -21.06 7.57
N ILE A 2 -2.59 -20.69 6.29
CA ILE A 2 -2.07 -19.38 5.83
C ILE A 2 -3.20 -18.37 6.00
N VAL A 3 -3.15 -17.60 7.06
CA VAL A 3 -4.05 -16.46 7.25
C VAL A 3 -3.65 -15.40 6.22
N THR A 4 -4.41 -15.28 5.14
CA THR A 4 -4.20 -14.25 4.12
C THR A 4 -4.84 -12.94 4.59
N ASP A 5 -4.18 -12.26 5.53
CA ASP A 5 -4.62 -10.98 6.07
C ASP A 5 -4.32 -9.87 5.05
N PHE A 6 -5.22 -9.72 4.08
CA PHE A 6 -5.32 -8.50 3.29
C PHE A 6 -6.09 -7.49 4.12
N ILE A 7 -5.76 -6.20 3.98
CA ILE A 7 -6.58 -5.13 4.57
C ILE A 7 -8.01 -5.36 4.08
N ASN A 8 -8.98 -5.38 5.01
CA ASN A 8 -10.38 -5.67 4.73
C ASN A 8 -11.10 -4.50 4.02
N VAL A 9 -10.39 -3.87 3.09
CA VAL A 9 -10.83 -2.75 2.28
C VAL A 9 -10.31 -3.01 0.86
N GLN A 10 -11.20 -2.97 -0.12
CA GLN A 10 -10.82 -3.01 -1.52
C GLN A 10 -10.79 -1.58 -2.00
N LEU A 11 -9.59 -1.05 -2.26
CA LEU A 11 -9.45 0.31 -2.75
C LEU A 11 -8.91 0.25 -4.18
N SER A 12 -9.63 0.86 -5.09
CA SER A 12 -9.10 1.20 -6.41
C SER A 12 -8.02 2.27 -6.26
N ARG A 13 -7.10 2.34 -7.22
CA ARG A 13 -6.03 3.35 -7.22
C ARG A 13 -6.56 4.78 -7.20
N GLU A 14 -7.75 4.99 -7.77
CA GLU A 14 -8.46 6.26 -7.78
C GLU A 14 -9.02 6.62 -6.39
N GLU A 15 -9.64 5.65 -5.69
CA GLU A 15 -10.12 5.84 -4.32
C GLU A 15 -8.97 6.18 -3.36
N ILE A 16 -7.83 5.48 -3.47
CA ILE A 16 -6.65 5.80 -2.67
C ILE A 16 -6.14 7.20 -3.03
N GLY A 17 -6.05 7.56 -4.32
CA GLY A 17 -5.60 8.89 -4.76
C GLY A 17 -6.47 10.03 -4.23
N ASN A 18 -7.80 9.84 -4.29
CA ASN A 18 -8.77 10.78 -3.76
C ASN A 18 -8.68 10.93 -2.23
N MET A 19 -8.39 9.86 -1.49
CA MET A 19 -8.24 9.92 -0.02
C MET A 19 -7.04 10.77 0.45
N ILE A 20 -5.95 10.78 -0.31
CA ILE A 20 -4.73 11.53 0.05
C ILE A 20 -4.62 12.87 -0.67
N GLY A 21 -5.59 13.22 -1.53
CA GLY A 21 -5.58 14.48 -2.30
C GLY A 21 -4.34 14.63 -3.20
N SER A 22 -3.67 13.52 -3.52
CA SER A 22 -2.39 13.50 -4.22
C SER A 22 -2.60 13.09 -5.67
N ALA A 23 -1.74 13.59 -6.57
CA ALA A 23 -1.76 13.16 -7.97
C ALA A 23 -1.66 11.63 -8.03
N THR A 24 -2.62 10.99 -8.70
CA THR A 24 -2.81 9.54 -8.78
C THR A 24 -1.51 8.80 -9.17
N GLU A 25 -0.66 9.43 -9.97
CA GLU A 25 0.64 8.89 -10.39
C GLU A 25 1.66 8.75 -9.24
N SER A 26 1.82 9.79 -8.41
CA SER A 26 2.77 9.79 -7.29
C SER A 26 2.46 8.69 -6.29
N LEU A 27 1.17 8.51 -6.00
CA LEU A 27 0.69 7.42 -5.17
C LEU A 27 0.96 6.05 -5.80
N ILE A 28 0.62 5.87 -7.09
CA ILE A 28 0.84 4.61 -7.79
C ILE A 28 2.32 4.23 -7.79
N ARG A 29 3.20 5.21 -7.98
CA ARG A 29 4.65 5.02 -7.92
C ARG A 29 5.07 4.56 -6.53
N MET A 30 4.62 5.24 -5.48
CA MET A 30 4.91 4.89 -4.09
C MET A 30 4.44 3.47 -3.75
N LEU A 31 3.22 3.09 -4.12
CA LEU A 31 2.70 1.72 -3.91
C LEU A 31 3.52 0.67 -4.68
N SER A 32 3.96 1.02 -5.90
CA SER A 32 4.80 0.14 -6.70
C SER A 32 6.18 -0.07 -6.05
N ASP A 33 6.76 0.98 -5.48
CA ASP A 33 8.05 0.92 -4.78
C ASP A 33 7.94 0.13 -3.47
N PHE A 34 6.84 0.29 -2.72
CA PHE A 34 6.57 -0.55 -1.53
C PHE A 34 6.42 -2.03 -1.88
N ASN A 35 5.80 -2.33 -3.02
CA ASN A 35 5.66 -3.71 -3.50
C ASN A 35 7.00 -4.29 -3.97
N LYS A 36 7.84 -3.50 -4.66
CA LYS A 36 9.22 -3.91 -5.03
C LYS A 36 10.10 -4.19 -3.82
N ASN A 37 9.95 -3.38 -2.77
CA ASN A 37 10.67 -3.56 -1.51
C ASN A 37 10.10 -4.67 -0.61
N ASN A 38 9.07 -5.41 -1.08
CA ASN A 38 8.38 -6.45 -0.33
C ASN A 38 7.82 -5.94 1.02
N TRP A 39 7.44 -4.65 1.10
CA TRP A 39 6.78 -4.06 2.27
C TRP A 39 5.26 -4.23 2.23
N ILE A 40 4.72 -4.30 1.02
CA ILE A 40 3.35 -4.69 0.75
C ILE A 40 3.30 -5.73 -0.36
N ILE A 41 2.19 -6.45 -0.44
CA ILE A 41 1.79 -7.25 -1.59
C ILE A 41 0.48 -6.70 -2.11
N THR A 42 0.42 -6.43 -3.41
CA THR A 42 -0.81 -6.02 -4.08
C THR A 42 -1.39 -7.14 -4.93
N LYS A 43 -2.69 -7.41 -4.81
CA LYS A 43 -3.42 -8.39 -5.63
C LYS A 43 -4.76 -7.79 -6.08
N GLY A 44 -4.75 -7.16 -7.25
CA GLY A 44 -5.90 -6.37 -7.74
C GLY A 44 -6.13 -5.14 -6.86
N LYS A 45 -7.35 -4.98 -6.34
CA LYS A 45 -7.73 -3.92 -5.38
C LYS A 45 -7.38 -4.24 -3.92
N ARG A 46 -6.71 -5.37 -3.66
CA ARG A 46 -6.33 -5.81 -2.30
C ARG A 46 -4.87 -5.50 -2.04
N ILE A 47 -4.60 -4.98 -0.85
CA ILE A 47 -3.26 -4.71 -0.36
C ILE A 47 -3.06 -5.52 0.93
N ARG A 48 -1.94 -6.21 1.03
CA ARG A 48 -1.48 -6.90 2.23
C ARG A 48 -0.20 -6.25 2.70
N ILE A 49 -0.12 -5.94 3.99
CA ILE A 49 1.11 -5.44 4.60
C ILE A 49 1.98 -6.65 4.93
N THR A 50 3.21 -6.64 4.45
CA THR A 50 4.23 -7.66 4.77
C THR A 50 5.30 -7.13 5.71
N ASN A 51 5.53 -5.82 5.72
CA ASN A 51 6.49 -5.20 6.62
C ASN A 51 5.95 -3.90 7.25
N PRO A 52 5.14 -4.01 8.32
CA PRO A 52 4.54 -2.83 8.97
C PRO A 52 5.59 -1.89 9.57
N LYS A 53 6.73 -2.43 10.05
CA LYS A 53 7.81 -1.62 10.64
C LYS A 53 8.44 -0.66 9.62
N GLN A 54 8.67 -1.11 8.39
CA GLN A 54 9.23 -0.25 7.35
C GLN A 54 8.23 0.81 6.91
N LEU A 55 6.95 0.45 6.77
CA LEU A 55 5.91 1.42 6.44
C LEU A 55 5.76 2.49 7.54
N GLN A 56 5.87 2.11 8.81
CA GLN A 56 5.84 3.05 9.92
C GLN A 56 7.00 4.05 9.85
N LYS A 57 8.22 3.58 9.59
CA LYS A 57 9.39 4.47 9.43
C LYS A 57 9.16 5.51 8.32
N ILE A 58 8.65 5.08 7.17
CA ILE A 58 8.31 5.98 6.06
C ILE A 58 7.23 6.99 6.47
N ALA A 59 6.22 6.57 7.24
CA ALA A 59 5.18 7.47 7.75
C ALA A 59 5.72 8.49 8.77
N GLU A 60 6.73 8.12 9.55
CA GLU A 60 7.42 8.99 10.51
C GLU A 60 8.52 9.85 9.84
N GLY A 61 8.83 9.60 8.56
CA GLY A 61 9.86 10.31 7.80
C GLY A 61 11.30 9.93 8.16
N ILE A 62 11.52 8.71 8.68
CA ILE A 62 12.79 8.20 9.21
C ILE A 62 13.40 7.13 8.29
#